data_AF-A0AAV1C903-F1
#
_entry.id   AF-A0AAV1C903-F1
#
_cell.length_a   1.000
_cell.length_b   1.000
_cell.length_c   1.000
_cell.angle_alpha   90.00
_cell.angle_beta   90.00
_cell.angle_gamma   90.00
#
_symmetry.space_group_name_H-M   'P 1'
#
loop_
_entity.id
_entity.type
_entity.pdbx_description
1 polymer ?
#
loop_
_entity_poly.entity_id
_entity_poly.type
_entity_poly.pdbx_seq_one_letter_code
_entity_poly.pdbx_strand_id
1 'polypeptide(L)'
;MGAAERGYNTLYIGGTDEYGTATEVKAVQEKLTPEQICNKYYALHKEIYEWFDISFDKFGRTSTPTHTQGCQSVFKKLWENNWLSEDVVQQPYCQECQRFLADRYVEGICPAPECNYGSARGDQCDPCQKAKGPEVSDTVFNWEDLQAKLNNELLKNWENFVNRVLSYIVKDPGYGSVIPDAENAELHPLTRALAGKVGKSVVEYKDVMEKVKLKQGLKIAMSISTLGNGYLQDTKFWKFYKEDRAACSTVMKTSAGLVYLLASLLEPFMPSVSAEIRKQLNLPPEKSFSLSDGDIKRAARPWEILPAGHRIGTPVPLFKRLEDHEVVALRKRFAGS
;
A
#
# COMPACT_ATOMS: atom_id res chain seq x y z
N MET A 1 -9.09 0.36 -5.29
CA MET A 1 -9.82 0.75 -4.07
C MET A 1 -9.78 -0.30 -2.98
N GLY A 2 -9.78 0.16 -1.73
CA GLY A 2 -9.90 -0.67 -0.53
C GLY A 2 -11.29 -1.30 -0.42
N ALA A 3 -11.51 -2.13 0.61
CA ALA A 3 -12.83 -2.70 0.87
C ALA A 3 -13.87 -1.62 1.24
N ALA A 4 -13.47 -0.64 2.07
CA ALA A 4 -14.34 0.47 2.50
C ALA A 4 -14.82 1.34 1.33
N GLU A 5 -13.92 1.73 0.42
CA GLU A 5 -14.24 2.50 -0.79
C GLU A 5 -15.17 1.77 -1.75
N ARG A 6 -15.24 0.43 -1.67
CA ARG A 6 -16.19 -0.39 -2.44
C ARG A 6 -17.58 -0.47 -1.80
N GLY A 7 -17.83 0.30 -0.73
CA GLY A 7 -19.08 0.32 0.00
C GLY A 7 -19.28 -0.89 0.91
N TYR A 8 -18.23 -1.68 1.17
CA TYR A 8 -18.32 -2.77 2.15
C TYR A 8 -18.22 -2.22 3.57
N ASN A 9 -19.07 -2.75 4.46
CA ASN A 9 -18.91 -2.57 5.90
C ASN A 9 -17.57 -3.18 6.32
N THR A 10 -16.56 -2.35 6.48
CA THR A 10 -15.17 -2.75 6.69
C THR A 10 -14.74 -2.33 8.07
N LEU A 11 -14.05 -3.23 8.77
CA LEU A 11 -13.41 -2.96 10.05
C LEU A 11 -11.98 -3.52 10.01
N TYR A 12 -11.00 -2.63 9.93
CA TYR A 12 -9.57 -2.97 9.87
C TYR A 12 -8.91 -2.73 11.22
N ILE A 13 -8.64 -3.83 11.93
CA ILE A 13 -8.06 -3.82 13.28
C ILE A 13 -6.61 -4.27 13.22
N GLY A 14 -5.74 -3.50 13.87
CA GLY A 14 -4.37 -3.88 14.17
C GLY A 14 -4.09 -3.79 15.66
N GLY A 15 -2.87 -4.14 16.07
CA GLY A 15 -2.41 -3.92 17.43
C GLY A 15 -1.05 -4.53 17.72
N THR A 16 -0.56 -4.29 18.93
CA THR A 16 0.69 -4.85 19.43
C THR A 16 0.46 -6.10 20.27
N ASP A 17 1.25 -7.14 19.97
CA ASP A 17 1.43 -8.29 20.85
C ASP A 17 2.54 -7.97 21.86
N GLU A 18 2.24 -8.13 23.14
CA GLU A 18 3.02 -7.53 24.23
C GLU A 18 3.45 -8.53 25.29
N TYR A 19 2.80 -9.68 25.37
CA TYR A 19 3.14 -10.71 26.35
C TYR A 19 4.25 -11.63 25.83
N GLY A 20 4.90 -12.30 26.78
CA GLY A 20 5.88 -13.34 26.50
C GLY A 20 7.30 -12.99 26.95
N THR A 21 8.13 -14.01 27.01
CA THR A 21 9.50 -13.94 27.54
C THR A 21 10.38 -12.92 26.82
N ALA A 22 10.13 -12.68 25.54
CA ALA A 22 10.84 -11.69 24.73
C ALA A 22 10.77 -10.29 25.35
N THR A 23 9.56 -9.89 25.76
CA THR A 23 9.29 -8.60 26.39
C THR A 23 10.02 -8.51 27.72
N GLU A 24 9.98 -9.55 28.55
CA GLU A 24 10.69 -9.58 29.84
C GLU A 24 12.21 -9.45 29.69
N VAL A 25 12.80 -10.24 28.78
CA VAL A 25 14.24 -10.18 28.47
C VAL A 25 14.63 -8.76 28.08
N LYS A 26 13.87 -8.17 27.15
CA LYS A 26 14.16 -6.84 26.62
C LYS A 26 13.95 -5.75 27.67
N ALA A 27 12.93 -5.89 28.52
CA ALA A 27 12.68 -4.99 29.64
C ALA A 27 13.88 -4.97 30.61
N VAL A 28 14.41 -6.13 30.98
CA VAL A 28 15.60 -6.25 31.83
C VAL A 28 16.83 -5.62 31.15
N GLN A 29 17.06 -5.90 29.86
CA GLN A 29 18.17 -5.33 29.10
C GLN A 29 18.13 -3.79 29.05
N GLU A 30 16.93 -3.21 28.89
CA GLU A 30 16.73 -1.76 28.86
C GLU A 30 16.52 -1.13 30.24
N LYS A 31 16.56 -1.92 31.32
CA LYS A 31 16.31 -1.48 32.70
C LYS A 31 14.93 -0.81 32.87
N LEU A 32 13.92 -1.39 32.23
CA LEU A 32 12.51 -0.96 32.26
C LEU A 32 11.63 -2.08 32.83
N THR A 33 10.41 -1.75 33.25
CA THR A 33 9.38 -2.77 33.49
C THR A 33 8.79 -3.29 32.16
N PRO A 34 8.19 -4.50 32.12
CA PRO A 34 7.47 -4.99 30.94
C PRO A 34 6.40 -4.00 30.43
N GLU A 35 5.67 -3.34 31.33
CA GLU A 35 4.69 -2.33 30.96
C GLU A 35 5.33 -1.10 30.30
N GLN A 36 6.43 -0.59 30.86
CA GLN A 36 7.14 0.57 30.32
C GLN A 36 7.70 0.29 28.92
N ILE A 37 8.28 -0.90 28.70
CA ILE A 37 8.80 -1.25 27.39
C ILE A 37 7.67 -1.40 26.36
N CYS A 38 6.55 -2.03 26.74
CA CYS A 38 5.40 -2.15 25.87
C CYS A 38 4.80 -0.78 25.53
N ASN A 39 4.70 0.14 26.50
CA ASN A 39 4.24 1.50 26.26
C ASN A 39 5.15 2.25 25.26
N LYS A 40 6.47 2.12 25.42
CA LYS A 40 7.47 2.71 24.51
C LYS A 40 7.30 2.19 23.09
N TYR A 41 7.24 0.87 22.90
CA TYR A 41 7.17 0.27 21.56
C TYR A 41 5.78 0.39 20.93
N TYR A 42 4.70 0.40 21.71
CA TYR A 42 3.36 0.69 21.18
C TYR A 42 3.31 2.07 20.52
N ALA A 43 3.83 3.09 21.19
CA ALA A 43 3.89 4.44 20.65
C ALA A 43 4.73 4.49 19.35
N LEU A 44 5.88 3.83 19.34
CA LEU A 44 6.76 3.75 18.16
C LEU A 44 6.09 3.03 16.98
N HIS A 45 5.46 1.87 17.22
CA HIS A 45 4.74 1.14 16.18
C HIS A 45 3.61 1.98 15.60
N LYS A 46 2.83 2.66 16.47
CA LYS A 46 1.75 3.53 16.04
C LYS A 46 2.27 4.67 15.15
N GLU A 47 3.33 5.37 15.56
CA GLU A 47 3.95 6.43 14.77
C GLU A 47 4.45 5.92 13.41
N ILE A 48 5.09 4.76 13.37
CA ILE A 48 5.55 4.13 12.12
C ILE A 48 4.36 3.85 11.21
N TYR A 49 3.29 3.20 11.71
CA TYR A 49 2.13 2.85 10.88
C TYR A 49 1.35 4.07 10.41
N GLU A 50 1.23 5.12 11.22
CA GLU A 50 0.65 6.41 10.83
C GLU A 50 1.51 7.08 9.73
N TRP A 51 2.84 7.05 9.86
CA TRP A 51 3.74 7.60 8.85
C TRP A 51 3.67 6.84 7.50
N PHE A 52 3.47 5.52 7.55
CA PHE A 52 3.24 4.68 6.36
C PHE A 52 1.80 4.77 5.80
N ASP A 53 0.93 5.61 6.37
CA ASP A 53 -0.46 5.81 5.95
C ASP A 53 -1.32 4.53 6.05
N ILE A 54 -1.10 3.73 7.10
CA ILE A 54 -1.90 2.53 7.39
C ILE A 54 -3.16 2.93 8.17
N SER A 55 -4.31 2.85 7.49
CA SER A 55 -5.60 3.33 7.98
C SER A 55 -6.35 2.31 8.86
N PHE A 56 -5.81 1.98 10.03
CA PHE A 56 -6.54 1.16 11.01
C PHE A 56 -7.77 1.91 11.56
N ASP A 57 -8.93 1.26 11.58
CA ASP A 57 -10.11 1.75 12.33
C ASP A 57 -9.84 1.71 13.85
N LYS A 58 -9.07 0.70 14.28
CA LYS A 58 -8.58 0.58 15.65
C LYS A 58 -7.22 -0.09 15.68
N PHE A 59 -6.25 0.60 16.29
CA PHE A 59 -4.95 0.03 16.62
C PHE A 59 -4.82 -0.22 18.12
N GLY A 60 -5.07 -1.47 18.53
CA GLY A 60 -5.19 -1.89 19.92
C GLY A 60 -3.92 -2.48 20.54
N ARG A 61 -4.08 -3.08 21.72
CA ARG A 61 -3.02 -3.70 22.53
C ARG A 61 -3.55 -4.97 23.17
N THR A 62 -2.69 -5.97 23.34
CA THR A 62 -3.02 -7.21 24.06
C THR A 62 -2.99 -7.05 25.59
N SER A 63 -2.25 -6.07 26.12
CA SER A 63 -2.13 -5.82 27.57
C SER A 63 -3.33 -5.07 28.19
N THR A 64 -4.56 -5.53 27.93
CA THR A 64 -5.79 -4.85 28.41
C THR A 64 -6.67 -5.78 29.26
N PRO A 65 -7.45 -5.23 30.22
CA PRO A 65 -8.39 -6.03 31.00
C PRO A 65 -9.40 -6.79 30.13
N THR A 66 -9.85 -6.18 29.02
CA THR A 66 -10.77 -6.81 28.07
C THR A 66 -10.13 -8.03 27.40
N HIS A 67 -8.85 -7.96 27.05
CA HIS A 67 -8.12 -9.11 26.49
C HIS A 67 -8.02 -10.24 27.52
N THR A 68 -7.67 -9.94 28.77
CA THR A 68 -7.65 -10.92 29.88
C THR A 68 -9.00 -11.61 30.04
N GLN A 69 -10.10 -10.84 30.06
CA GLN A 69 -11.46 -11.39 30.15
C GLN A 69 -11.80 -12.29 28.96
N GLY A 70 -11.43 -11.88 27.75
CA GLY A 70 -11.63 -12.66 26.52
C GLY A 70 -10.90 -14.00 26.56
N CYS A 71 -9.60 -13.98 26.86
CA CYS A 71 -8.77 -15.18 26.96
C CYS A 71 -9.29 -16.13 28.05
N GLN A 72 -9.60 -15.62 29.25
CA GLN A 72 -10.14 -16.43 30.33
C GLN A 72 -11.52 -17.02 29.99
N SER A 73 -12.36 -16.28 29.27
CA SER A 73 -13.65 -16.81 28.81
C SER A 73 -13.48 -17.97 27.83
N VAL A 74 -12.49 -17.91 26.94
CA VAL A 74 -12.22 -19.02 26.01
C VAL A 74 -11.68 -20.22 26.77
N PHE A 75 -10.67 -20.01 27.63
CA PHE A 75 -10.11 -21.08 28.48
C PHE A 75 -11.18 -21.79 29.30
N LYS A 76 -12.05 -21.05 30.00
CA LYS A 76 -13.12 -21.64 30.82
C LYS A 76 -14.06 -22.50 30.00
N LYS A 77 -14.46 -22.07 28.80
CA LYS A 77 -15.29 -22.88 27.90
C LYS A 77 -14.59 -24.16 27.48
N LEU A 78 -13.30 -24.11 27.13
CA LEU A 78 -12.53 -25.30 26.76
C LEU A 78 -12.44 -26.28 27.95
N TRP A 79 -12.19 -25.74 29.15
CA TRP A 79 -12.13 -26.48 30.40
C TRP A 79 -13.46 -27.18 30.72
N GLU A 80 -14.57 -26.43 30.73
CA GLU A 80 -15.92 -26.93 31.03
C GLU A 80 -16.40 -27.98 30.03
N ASN A 81 -15.94 -27.93 28.77
CA ASN A 81 -16.25 -28.92 27.74
C ASN A 81 -15.31 -30.15 27.76
N ASN A 82 -14.42 -30.27 28.75
CA ASN A 82 -13.40 -31.33 28.85
C ASN A 82 -12.53 -31.44 27.59
N TRP A 83 -12.18 -30.30 26.98
CA TRP A 83 -11.28 -30.25 25.81
C TRP A 83 -9.83 -29.92 26.21
N LEU A 84 -9.54 -29.89 27.51
CA LEU A 84 -8.21 -29.66 28.05
C LEU A 84 -7.74 -30.90 28.81
N SER A 85 -6.44 -31.18 28.72
CA SER A 85 -5.75 -32.17 29.52
C SER A 85 -4.67 -31.49 30.35
N GLU A 86 -4.47 -31.96 31.57
CA GLU A 86 -3.34 -31.57 32.41
C GLU A 86 -2.26 -32.65 32.32
N ASP A 87 -1.00 -32.22 32.30
CA ASP A 87 0.15 -33.11 32.25
C ASP A 87 1.33 -32.49 33.00
N VAL A 88 2.28 -33.33 33.41
CA VAL A 88 3.49 -32.93 34.12
C VAL A 88 4.68 -33.00 33.18
N VAL A 89 5.33 -31.86 32.96
CA VAL A 89 6.48 -31.75 32.05
C VAL A 89 7.77 -31.45 32.81
N GLN A 90 8.88 -32.03 32.36
CA GLN A 90 10.20 -31.67 32.84
C GLN A 90 10.66 -30.39 32.14
N GLN A 91 11.07 -29.39 32.92
CA GLN A 91 11.52 -28.10 32.40
C GLN A 91 12.83 -27.66 33.06
N PRO A 92 13.72 -26.97 32.35
CA PRO A 92 14.93 -26.41 32.95
C PRO A 92 14.61 -25.38 34.03
N TYR A 93 15.28 -25.48 35.18
CA TYR A 93 15.11 -24.56 36.32
C TYR A 93 16.45 -24.00 36.76
N CYS A 94 16.55 -22.68 36.89
CA CYS A 94 17.75 -22.04 37.42
C CYS A 94 17.62 -21.87 38.93
N GLN A 95 18.50 -22.54 39.67
CA GLN A 95 18.55 -22.46 41.14
C GLN A 95 19.02 -21.10 41.65
N GLU A 96 19.82 -20.35 40.89
CA GLU A 96 20.26 -19.01 41.30
C GLU A 96 19.16 -17.97 41.06
N CYS A 97 18.53 -18.00 39.88
CA CYS A 97 17.45 -17.08 39.51
C CYS A 97 16.09 -17.44 40.14
N GLN A 98 15.97 -18.62 40.75
CA GLN A 98 14.74 -19.13 41.37
C GLN A 98 13.53 -19.11 40.42
N ARG A 99 13.72 -19.57 39.17
CA ARG A 99 12.67 -19.63 38.15
C ARG A 99 12.91 -20.72 37.11
N PHE A 100 11.83 -21.18 36.48
CA PHE A 100 11.91 -21.97 35.24
C PHE A 100 12.47 -21.13 34.09
N LEU A 101 13.29 -21.75 33.25
CA LEU A 101 13.90 -21.11 32.09
C LEU A 101 13.08 -21.47 30.85
N ALA A 102 12.48 -20.47 30.22
CA ALA A 102 11.99 -20.60 28.86
C ALA A 102 13.17 -20.80 27.90
N ASP A 103 12.90 -21.38 26.73
CA ASP A 103 13.91 -21.74 25.72
C ASP A 103 14.89 -20.61 25.38
N ARG A 104 14.42 -19.36 25.39
CA ARG A 104 15.24 -18.17 25.12
C ARG A 104 16.28 -17.84 26.19
N TYR A 105 16.15 -18.38 27.39
CA TYR A 105 17.13 -18.24 28.48
C TYR A 105 18.09 -19.44 28.56
N VAL A 106 17.89 -20.45 27.71
CA VAL A 106 18.74 -21.63 27.65
C VAL A 106 19.70 -21.47 26.48
N GLU A 107 20.99 -21.39 26.78
CA GLU A 107 22.06 -21.35 25.78
C GLU A 107 22.90 -22.63 25.89
N GLY A 108 23.39 -23.11 24.74
CA GLY A 108 24.25 -24.28 24.71
C GLY A 108 24.81 -24.59 23.33
N ILE A 109 25.48 -25.72 23.24
CA ILE A 109 26.02 -26.24 21.99
C ILE A 109 24.87 -26.85 21.18
N CYS A 110 24.77 -26.49 19.89
CA CYS A 110 23.78 -27.04 18.98
C CYS A 110 23.87 -28.58 18.94
N PRO A 111 22.76 -29.31 19.17
CA PRO A 111 22.78 -30.77 19.19
C PRO A 111 22.91 -31.40 17.79
N ALA A 112 22.80 -30.59 16.72
CA ALA A 112 22.96 -31.09 15.36
C ALA A 112 24.42 -31.54 15.14
N PRO A 113 24.65 -32.81 14.74
CA PRO A 113 25.99 -33.41 14.68
C PRO A 113 27.00 -32.63 13.84
N GLU A 114 26.52 -31.86 12.85
CA GLU A 114 27.34 -31.18 11.85
C GLU A 114 27.41 -29.65 12.06
N CYS A 115 26.70 -29.10 13.05
CA CYS A 115 26.66 -27.66 13.30
C CYS A 115 27.62 -27.24 14.40
N ASN A 116 27.56 -27.92 15.55
CA ASN A 116 28.39 -27.67 16.74
C ASN A 116 28.47 -26.19 17.17
N TYR A 117 27.44 -25.39 16.87
CA TYR A 117 27.41 -23.96 17.18
C TYR A 117 27.27 -23.75 18.69
N GLY A 118 28.24 -23.07 19.31
CA GLY A 118 28.37 -23.01 20.78
C GLY A 118 27.40 -22.07 21.51
N SER A 119 26.56 -21.32 20.79
CA SER A 119 25.64 -20.33 21.35
C SER A 119 24.24 -20.50 20.78
N ALA A 120 23.81 -21.74 20.58
CA ALA A 120 22.44 -22.04 20.18
C ALA A 120 21.49 -21.73 21.35
N ARG A 121 20.30 -21.19 21.01
CA ARG A 121 19.20 -20.98 21.96
C ARG A 121 18.35 -22.25 22.02
N GLY A 122 17.61 -22.45 23.12
CA GLY A 122 16.82 -23.67 23.36
C GLY A 122 15.85 -24.04 22.23
N ASP A 123 15.35 -23.05 21.48
CA ASP A 123 14.39 -23.20 20.38
C ASP A 123 14.99 -22.98 18.99
N GLN A 124 16.19 -22.37 18.90
CA GLN A 124 16.75 -21.87 17.65
C GLN A 124 18.27 -21.96 17.59
N CYS A 125 18.76 -22.55 16.50
CA CYS A 125 20.16 -22.48 16.07
C CYS A 125 20.24 -21.62 14.80
N ASP A 126 20.87 -20.45 14.89
CA ASP A 126 20.92 -19.47 13.81
C ASP A 126 21.57 -20.03 12.51
N PRO A 127 22.67 -20.81 12.56
CA PRO A 127 23.21 -21.47 11.37
C PRO A 127 22.28 -22.49 10.70
N CYS A 128 21.37 -23.12 11.46
CA CYS A 128 20.52 -24.21 10.95
C CYS A 128 19.17 -23.73 10.40
N GLN A 129 18.70 -22.55 10.80
CA GLN A 129 17.37 -22.06 10.38
C GLN A 129 17.45 -21.23 9.09
N LYS A 130 16.81 -21.74 8.02
CA LYS A 130 16.41 -20.93 6.86
C LYS A 130 15.01 -20.37 7.08
N ALA A 131 14.87 -19.06 6.95
CA ALA A 131 13.57 -18.38 6.92
C ALA A 131 12.77 -18.78 5.67
N LYS A 132 11.46 -18.98 5.81
CA LYS A 132 10.51 -19.09 4.70
C LYS A 132 9.58 -17.89 4.75
N GLY A 133 9.71 -16.95 3.80
CA GLY A 133 8.83 -15.79 3.67
C GLY A 133 7.51 -16.10 2.94
N PRO A 134 6.46 -15.26 3.08
CA PRO A 134 5.17 -15.50 2.45
C PRO A 134 5.05 -14.90 1.03
N GLU A 135 4.19 -15.58 0.24
CA GLU A 135 3.85 -15.46 -1.20
C GLU A 135 4.85 -16.04 -2.21
N VAL A 136 4.76 -17.36 -2.39
CA VAL A 136 5.36 -18.24 -3.43
C VAL A 136 6.90 -18.29 -3.44
N SER A 137 7.60 -17.22 -3.05
CA SER A 137 9.05 -17.15 -2.89
C SER A 137 9.47 -15.85 -2.19
N ASP A 138 10.59 -15.86 -1.47
CA ASP A 138 11.17 -14.65 -0.86
C ASP A 138 11.35 -13.50 -1.88
N THR A 139 11.04 -12.28 -1.48
CA THR A 139 11.34 -11.06 -2.24
C THR A 139 12.48 -10.31 -1.57
N VAL A 140 13.44 -9.83 -2.36
CA VAL A 140 14.61 -9.10 -1.86
C VAL A 140 14.45 -7.63 -2.19
N PHE A 141 14.59 -6.77 -1.18
CA PHE A 141 14.67 -5.34 -1.39
C PHE A 141 16.01 -4.97 -2.05
N ASN A 142 15.95 -4.17 -3.12
CA ASN A 142 17.13 -3.68 -3.82
C ASN A 142 16.99 -2.17 -4.08
N TRP A 143 18.04 -1.41 -3.73
CA TRP A 143 18.06 0.05 -3.84
C TRP A 143 18.04 0.54 -5.29
N GLU A 144 18.74 -0.14 -6.19
CA GLU A 144 18.75 0.18 -7.62
C GLU A 144 17.39 -0.11 -8.27
N ASP A 145 16.70 -1.19 -7.87
CA ASP A 145 15.35 -1.51 -8.34
C ASP A 145 14.33 -0.49 -7.81
N LEU A 146 14.40 -0.11 -6.52
CA LEU A 146 13.58 0.98 -5.98
C LEU A 146 13.73 2.26 -6.82
N GLN A 147 14.97 2.66 -7.12
CA GLN A 147 15.26 3.82 -7.95
C GLN A 147 14.67 3.66 -9.36
N ALA A 148 14.86 2.50 -9.99
CA ALA A 148 14.35 2.23 -11.33
C ALA A 148 12.82 2.28 -11.37
N LYS A 149 12.13 1.70 -10.38
CA LYS A 149 10.67 1.74 -10.25
C LYS A 149 10.16 3.16 -10.04
N LEU A 150 10.75 3.91 -9.13
CA LEU A 150 10.35 5.29 -8.87
C LEU A 150 10.60 6.19 -10.09
N ASN A 151 11.78 6.11 -10.70
CA ASN A 151 12.14 6.98 -11.81
C ASN A 151 11.46 6.61 -13.13
N ASN A 152 11.21 5.32 -13.40
CA ASN A 152 10.65 4.89 -14.69
C ASN A 152 9.14 4.64 -14.64
N GLU A 153 8.62 4.07 -13.56
CA GLU A 153 7.19 3.75 -13.47
C GLU A 153 6.38 4.89 -12.85
N LEU A 154 6.88 5.55 -11.80
CA LEU A 154 6.16 6.67 -11.19
C LEU A 154 6.39 7.97 -11.97
N LEU A 155 7.64 8.43 -12.07
CA LEU A 155 7.99 9.71 -12.70
C LEU A 155 7.70 9.73 -14.21
N LYS A 156 8.33 8.82 -14.97
CA LYS A 156 8.25 8.85 -16.45
C LYS A 156 6.95 8.32 -17.03
N ASN A 157 6.12 7.61 -16.25
CA ASN A 157 4.84 7.09 -16.72
C ASN A 157 3.67 7.78 -16.03
N TRP A 158 3.41 7.51 -14.74
CA TRP A 158 2.22 8.04 -14.07
C TRP A 158 2.23 9.56 -13.92
N GLU A 159 3.26 10.13 -13.32
CA GLU A 159 3.37 11.58 -13.18
C GLU A 159 3.47 12.27 -14.53
N ASN A 160 4.27 11.75 -15.46
CA ASN A 160 4.35 12.33 -16.81
C ASN A 160 2.96 12.42 -17.48
N PHE A 161 2.12 11.39 -17.33
CA PHE A 161 0.75 11.45 -17.82
C PHE A 161 -0.07 12.55 -17.13
N VAL A 162 -0.11 12.54 -15.80
CA VAL A 162 -0.87 13.53 -15.00
C VAL A 162 -0.43 14.96 -15.33
N ASN A 163 0.88 15.23 -15.28
CA ASN A 163 1.45 16.54 -15.54
C ASN A 163 1.15 17.03 -16.96
N ARG A 164 1.27 16.17 -17.98
CA ARG A 164 0.96 16.56 -19.37
C ARG A 164 -0.50 16.95 -19.54
N VAL A 165 -1.42 16.23 -18.92
CA VAL A 165 -2.85 16.50 -18.99
C VAL A 165 -3.19 17.80 -18.26
N LEU A 166 -2.83 17.89 -16.98
CA LEU A 166 -3.23 19.02 -16.14
C LEU A 166 -2.54 20.31 -16.58
N SER A 167 -1.24 20.27 -16.89
CA SER A 167 -0.51 21.45 -17.36
C SER A 167 -1.06 21.99 -18.68
N TYR A 168 -1.52 21.11 -19.58
CA TYR A 168 -2.10 21.54 -20.83
C TYR A 168 -3.47 22.21 -20.67
N ILE A 169 -4.29 21.71 -19.73
CA ILE A 169 -5.59 22.31 -19.39
C ILE A 169 -5.40 23.68 -18.72
N VAL A 170 -4.37 23.82 -17.86
CA VAL A 170 -4.07 25.08 -17.18
C VAL A 170 -3.48 26.14 -18.12
N LYS A 171 -2.68 25.74 -19.12
CA LYS A 171 -1.98 26.65 -20.04
C LYS A 171 -2.94 27.62 -20.76
N ASP A 172 -2.39 28.79 -21.12
CA ASP A 172 -2.98 29.81 -22.01
C ASP A 172 -2.05 30.03 -23.25
N PRO A 173 -2.53 30.07 -24.51
CA PRO A 173 -3.86 29.72 -24.99
C PRO A 173 -4.05 28.20 -24.97
N GLY A 174 -4.73 27.71 -23.94
CA GLY A 174 -5.11 26.31 -23.74
C GLY A 174 -6.58 26.27 -23.34
N TYR A 175 -6.87 25.85 -22.11
CA TYR A 175 -8.24 25.81 -21.58
C TYR A 175 -8.44 26.64 -20.31
N GLY A 176 -7.44 27.41 -19.87
CA GLY A 176 -7.59 28.35 -18.75
C GLY A 176 -8.04 27.68 -17.44
N SER A 177 -7.54 26.46 -17.19
CA SER A 177 -7.89 25.61 -16.04
C SER A 177 -9.33 25.07 -16.05
N VAL A 178 -10.03 25.14 -17.18
CA VAL A 178 -11.42 24.64 -17.31
C VAL A 178 -11.42 23.34 -18.11
N ILE A 179 -12.09 22.31 -17.60
CA ILE A 179 -12.33 21.06 -18.33
C ILE A 179 -13.19 21.39 -19.56
N PRO A 180 -12.70 21.11 -20.77
CA PRO A 180 -13.44 21.47 -21.98
C PRO A 180 -14.66 20.60 -22.16
N ASP A 181 -15.58 21.07 -22.99
CA ASP A 181 -16.66 20.21 -23.45
C ASP A 181 -16.23 19.33 -24.62
N ALA A 182 -16.81 18.14 -24.69
CA ALA A 182 -16.52 17.13 -25.70
C ALA A 182 -17.79 16.36 -26.03
N GLU A 183 -18.65 16.98 -26.82
CA GLU A 183 -19.81 16.30 -27.39
C GLU A 183 -19.35 15.18 -28.32
N ASN A 184 -20.04 14.03 -28.25
CA ASN A 184 -19.78 12.87 -29.10
C ASN A 184 -18.36 12.31 -29.00
N ALA A 185 -17.72 12.41 -27.82
CA ALA A 185 -16.37 11.90 -27.57
C ALA A 185 -16.21 10.40 -27.94
N GLU A 186 -17.28 9.63 -27.84
CA GLU A 186 -17.37 8.21 -28.21
C GLU A 186 -17.23 7.95 -29.73
N LEU A 187 -17.46 8.95 -30.57
CA LEU A 187 -17.27 8.85 -32.01
C LEU A 187 -15.79 8.99 -32.40
N HIS A 188 -14.97 9.61 -31.55
CA HIS A 188 -13.54 9.76 -31.82
C HIS A 188 -12.84 8.39 -31.74
N PRO A 189 -12.25 7.86 -32.84
CA PRO A 189 -11.82 6.47 -32.93
C PRO A 189 -10.79 6.07 -31.85
N LEU A 190 -9.80 6.92 -31.60
CA LEU A 190 -8.77 6.65 -30.58
C LEU A 190 -9.34 6.72 -29.17
N THR A 191 -10.34 7.58 -28.92
CA THR A 191 -11.02 7.69 -27.62
C THR A 191 -11.81 6.42 -27.34
N ARG A 192 -12.57 5.94 -28.33
CA ARG A 192 -13.32 4.68 -28.24
C ARG A 192 -12.40 3.48 -28.01
N ALA A 193 -11.28 3.43 -28.72
CA ALA A 193 -10.29 2.36 -28.55
C ALA A 193 -9.65 2.38 -27.15
N LEU A 194 -9.30 3.55 -26.62
CA LEU A 194 -8.81 3.72 -25.26
C LEU A 194 -9.85 3.25 -24.23
N ALA A 195 -11.09 3.74 -24.35
CA ALA A 195 -12.20 3.38 -23.46
C ALA A 195 -12.43 1.87 -23.36
N GLY A 196 -12.40 1.17 -24.50
CA GLY A 196 -12.54 -0.29 -24.52
C GLY A 196 -11.41 -1.03 -23.80
N LYS A 197 -10.18 -0.53 -23.86
CA LYS A 197 -9.04 -1.10 -23.12
C LYS A 197 -9.13 -0.79 -21.63
N VAL A 198 -9.39 0.46 -21.27
CA VAL A 198 -9.52 0.91 -19.87
C VAL A 198 -10.64 0.17 -19.16
N GLY A 199 -11.82 0.05 -19.79
CA GLY A 199 -12.95 -0.69 -19.22
C GLY A 199 -12.60 -2.15 -18.88
N LYS A 200 -11.90 -2.84 -19.80
CA LYS A 200 -11.41 -4.22 -19.54
C LYS A 200 -10.41 -4.27 -18.39
N SER A 201 -9.44 -3.35 -18.36
CA SER A 201 -8.44 -3.28 -17.28
C SER A 201 -9.08 -3.01 -15.93
N VAL A 202 -10.13 -2.19 -15.84
CA VAL A 202 -10.83 -1.93 -14.56
C VAL A 202 -11.60 -3.14 -14.06
N VAL A 203 -12.22 -3.91 -14.95
CA VAL A 203 -12.85 -5.21 -14.60
C VAL A 203 -11.79 -6.18 -14.07
N GLU A 204 -10.68 -6.35 -14.79
CA GLU A 204 -9.59 -7.23 -14.35
C GLU A 204 -9.00 -6.78 -13.02
N TYR A 205 -8.79 -5.47 -12.84
CA TYR A 205 -8.33 -4.88 -11.58
C TYR A 205 -9.26 -5.26 -10.42
N LYS A 206 -10.58 -5.12 -10.60
CA LYS A 206 -11.56 -5.49 -9.57
C LYS A 206 -11.44 -6.96 -9.20
N ASP A 207 -11.40 -7.85 -10.20
CA ASP A 207 -11.35 -9.30 -9.99
C ASP A 207 -10.09 -9.74 -9.24
N VAL A 208 -8.93 -9.13 -9.53
CA VAL A 208 -7.68 -9.48 -8.86
C VAL A 208 -7.61 -8.89 -7.45
N MET A 209 -8.16 -7.70 -7.23
CA MET A 209 -8.21 -7.07 -5.90
C MET A 209 -9.20 -7.77 -4.97
N GLU A 210 -10.32 -8.28 -5.49
CA GLU A 210 -11.24 -9.16 -4.73
C GLU A 210 -10.57 -10.46 -4.27
N LYS A 211 -9.58 -10.93 -5.03
CA LYS A 211 -8.77 -12.12 -4.70
C LYS A 211 -7.48 -11.78 -3.96
N VAL A 212 -7.33 -10.54 -3.47
CA VAL A 212 -6.18 -10.04 -2.72
C VAL A 212 -4.84 -10.17 -3.48
N LYS A 213 -4.88 -10.17 -4.82
CA LYS A 213 -3.68 -10.22 -5.67
C LYS A 213 -3.09 -8.82 -5.88
N LEU A 214 -2.60 -8.20 -4.81
CA LEU A 214 -2.19 -6.79 -4.76
C LEU A 214 -1.16 -6.42 -5.83
N LYS A 215 -0.12 -7.25 -6.02
CA LYS A 215 0.92 -7.03 -7.04
C LYS A 215 0.37 -7.01 -8.47
N GLN A 216 -0.60 -7.86 -8.77
CA GLN A 216 -1.26 -7.89 -10.07
C GLN A 216 -2.16 -6.66 -10.25
N GLY A 217 -2.93 -6.30 -9.22
CA GLY A 217 -3.76 -5.09 -9.20
C GLY A 217 -2.96 -3.83 -9.48
N LEU A 218 -1.82 -3.64 -8.80
CA LEU A 218 -0.92 -2.51 -9.03
C LEU A 218 -0.42 -2.46 -10.48
N LYS A 219 0.02 -3.59 -11.03
CA LYS A 219 0.48 -3.67 -12.43
C LYS A 219 -0.61 -3.28 -13.42
N ILE A 220 -1.84 -3.76 -13.21
CA ILE A 220 -2.99 -3.40 -14.06
C ILE A 220 -3.26 -1.90 -13.97
N ALA A 221 -3.31 -1.33 -12.77
CA ALA A 221 -3.53 0.10 -12.58
C ALA A 221 -2.42 0.94 -13.27
N MET A 222 -1.15 0.57 -13.09
CA MET A 222 -0.03 1.25 -13.75
C MET A 222 -0.06 1.09 -15.29
N SER A 223 -0.57 -0.02 -15.82
CA SER A 223 -0.73 -0.20 -17.27
C SER A 223 -1.73 0.78 -17.88
N ILE A 224 -2.74 1.23 -17.12
CA ILE A 224 -3.72 2.23 -17.57
C ILE A 224 -3.03 3.59 -17.79
N SER A 225 -2.03 3.95 -16.99
CA SER A 225 -1.21 5.14 -17.23
C SER A 225 -0.42 5.03 -18.54
N THR A 226 0.12 3.84 -18.85
CA THR A 226 0.81 3.59 -20.13
C THR A 226 -0.15 3.76 -21.31
N LEU A 227 -1.39 3.28 -21.19
CA LEU A 227 -2.44 3.50 -22.18
C LEU A 227 -2.75 4.99 -22.36
N GLY A 228 -2.83 5.75 -21.26
CA GLY A 228 -3.03 7.20 -21.28
C GLY A 228 -1.91 7.95 -21.99
N ASN A 229 -0.65 7.63 -21.68
CA ASN A 229 0.51 8.20 -22.37
C ASN A 229 0.51 7.89 -23.87
N GLY A 230 0.22 6.64 -24.25
CA GLY A 230 0.09 6.22 -25.65
C GLY A 230 -1.02 6.98 -26.37
N TYR A 231 -2.19 7.12 -25.74
CA TYR A 231 -3.31 7.88 -26.28
C TYR A 231 -2.94 9.35 -26.54
N LEU A 232 -2.27 10.01 -25.60
CA LEU A 232 -1.76 11.37 -25.80
C LEU A 232 -0.75 11.44 -26.97
N GLN A 233 0.10 10.43 -27.12
CA GLN A 233 1.10 10.38 -28.18
C GLN A 233 0.47 10.18 -29.57
N ASP A 234 -0.43 9.21 -29.68
CA ASP A 234 -1.07 8.82 -30.95
C ASP A 234 -2.01 9.91 -31.47
N THR A 235 -2.70 10.59 -30.56
CA THR A 235 -3.58 11.72 -30.89
C THR A 235 -2.79 12.96 -31.28
N LYS A 236 -1.52 13.10 -30.91
CA LYS A 236 -0.72 14.33 -31.20
C LYS A 236 -1.47 15.61 -30.80
N PHE A 237 -2.19 15.58 -29.68
CA PHE A 237 -3.15 16.62 -29.24
C PHE A 237 -2.60 18.06 -29.23
N TRP A 238 -1.28 18.23 -29.08
CA TRP A 238 -0.59 19.51 -29.14
C TRP A 238 -0.63 20.18 -30.53
N LYS A 239 -0.83 19.40 -31.60
CA LYS A 239 -1.02 19.93 -32.96
C LYS A 239 -2.45 20.40 -33.18
N PHE A 240 -3.42 19.67 -32.63
CA PHE A 240 -4.84 19.91 -32.88
C PHE A 240 -5.41 21.17 -32.26
N TYR A 241 -4.78 21.80 -31.27
CA TYR A 241 -5.35 23.04 -30.70
C TYR A 241 -5.58 24.14 -31.74
N LYS A 242 -4.76 24.18 -32.79
CA LYS A 242 -4.89 25.14 -33.91
C LYS A 242 -5.63 24.57 -35.13
N GLU A 243 -5.70 23.24 -35.27
CA GLU A 243 -6.22 22.56 -36.47
C GLU A 243 -7.64 21.99 -36.26
N ASP A 244 -7.88 21.38 -35.09
CA ASP A 244 -9.16 20.78 -34.70
C ASP A 244 -9.35 20.88 -33.17
N ARG A 245 -9.96 21.99 -32.74
CA ARG A 245 -10.21 22.25 -31.33
C ARG A 245 -11.19 21.26 -30.71
N ALA A 246 -12.13 20.70 -31.47
CA ALA A 246 -13.13 19.75 -30.96
C ALA A 246 -12.49 18.40 -30.63
N ALA A 247 -11.62 17.89 -31.51
CA ALA A 247 -10.82 16.70 -31.24
C ALA A 247 -9.90 16.92 -30.04
N CYS A 248 -9.21 18.07 -29.96
CA CYS A 248 -8.35 18.40 -28.82
C CYS A 248 -9.12 18.38 -27.48
N SER A 249 -10.33 18.95 -27.46
CA SER A 249 -11.20 18.97 -26.29
C SER A 249 -11.64 17.57 -25.87
N THR A 250 -11.95 16.70 -26.85
CA THR A 250 -12.25 15.30 -26.60
C THR A 250 -11.09 14.57 -25.95
N VAL A 251 -9.87 14.76 -26.46
CA VAL A 251 -8.67 14.16 -25.87
C VAL A 251 -8.45 14.64 -24.45
N MET A 252 -8.49 15.96 -24.21
CA MET A 252 -8.25 16.52 -22.88
C MET A 252 -9.30 16.14 -21.86
N LYS A 253 -10.60 16.18 -22.20
CA LYS A 253 -11.68 15.75 -21.31
C LYS A 253 -11.55 14.27 -20.94
N THR A 254 -11.27 13.41 -21.94
CA THR A 254 -11.04 11.97 -21.73
C THR A 254 -9.83 11.73 -20.83
N SER A 255 -8.70 12.39 -21.10
CA SER A 255 -7.48 12.20 -20.33
C SER A 255 -7.61 12.74 -18.90
N ALA A 256 -8.32 13.84 -18.67
CA ALA A 256 -8.57 14.35 -17.33
C ALA A 256 -9.44 13.40 -16.50
N GLY A 257 -10.46 12.79 -17.11
CA GLY A 257 -11.21 11.72 -16.47
C GLY A 257 -10.36 10.49 -16.15
N LEU A 258 -9.42 10.13 -17.04
CA LEU A 258 -8.48 9.04 -16.80
C LEU A 258 -7.50 9.33 -15.65
N VAL A 259 -7.07 10.59 -15.48
CA VAL A 259 -6.25 11.02 -14.33
C VAL A 259 -6.98 10.75 -13.01
N TYR A 260 -8.26 11.14 -12.92
CA TYR A 260 -9.07 10.86 -11.73
C TYR A 260 -9.28 9.36 -11.49
N LEU A 261 -9.57 8.61 -12.56
CA LEU A 261 -9.74 7.15 -12.46
C LEU A 261 -8.47 6.48 -11.94
N LEU A 262 -7.30 6.85 -12.46
CA LEU A 262 -6.01 6.34 -11.99
C LEU A 262 -5.77 6.65 -10.52
N ALA A 263 -6.02 7.89 -10.09
CA ALA A 263 -5.92 8.25 -8.67
C ALA A 263 -6.82 7.37 -7.80
N SER A 264 -8.04 7.08 -8.24
CA SER A 264 -8.96 6.20 -7.50
C SER A 264 -8.47 4.74 -7.45
N LEU A 265 -7.92 4.22 -8.55
CA LEU A 265 -7.40 2.85 -8.61
C LEU A 265 -6.10 2.67 -7.80
N LEU A 266 -5.27 3.71 -7.73
CA LEU A 266 -3.98 3.69 -7.04
C LEU A 266 -4.06 4.13 -5.56
N GLU A 267 -5.21 4.62 -5.10
CA GLU A 267 -5.43 5.03 -3.72
C GLU A 267 -5.07 3.97 -2.67
N PRO A 268 -5.38 2.66 -2.83
CA PRO A 268 -5.00 1.65 -1.83
C PRO A 268 -3.49 1.38 -1.75
N PHE A 269 -2.73 1.89 -2.72
CA PHE A 269 -1.29 1.70 -2.82
C PHE A 269 -0.53 2.99 -2.47
N MET A 270 -1.08 4.15 -2.84
CA MET A 270 -0.46 5.47 -2.66
C MET A 270 -1.53 6.52 -2.28
N PRO A 271 -2.15 6.39 -1.09
CA PRO A 271 -3.28 7.22 -0.66
C PRO A 271 -2.98 8.73 -0.69
N SER A 272 -1.83 9.14 -0.15
CA SER A 272 -1.38 10.53 -0.14
C SER A 272 -1.22 11.14 -1.55
N VAL A 273 -0.67 10.38 -2.51
CA VAL A 273 -0.52 10.83 -3.90
C VAL A 273 -1.87 10.94 -4.60
N SER A 274 -2.75 9.94 -4.40
CA SER A 274 -4.12 9.98 -4.92
C SER A 274 -4.91 11.17 -4.38
N ALA A 275 -4.75 11.50 -3.10
CA ALA A 275 -5.34 12.67 -2.48
C ALA A 275 -4.81 13.98 -3.09
N GLU A 276 -3.50 14.09 -3.33
CA GLU A 276 -2.91 15.26 -3.97
C GLU A 276 -3.40 15.42 -5.43
N ILE A 277 -3.55 14.34 -6.20
CA ILE A 277 -4.14 14.42 -7.55
C ILE A 277 -5.60 14.90 -7.48
N ARG A 278 -6.40 14.39 -6.54
CA ARG A 278 -7.80 14.86 -6.35
C ARG A 278 -7.87 16.33 -5.98
N LYS A 279 -6.93 16.81 -5.17
CA LYS A 279 -6.79 18.22 -4.80
C LYS A 279 -6.40 19.07 -6.01
N GLN A 280 -5.44 18.64 -6.83
CA GLN A 280 -5.10 19.33 -8.09
C GLN A 280 -6.26 19.35 -9.08
N LEU A 281 -7.08 18.29 -9.10
CA LEU A 281 -8.33 18.26 -9.86
C LEU A 281 -9.46 19.08 -9.23
N ASN A 282 -9.28 19.63 -8.03
CA ASN A 282 -10.30 20.39 -7.28
C ASN A 282 -11.62 19.61 -7.11
N LEU A 283 -11.53 18.34 -6.70
CA LEU A 283 -12.69 17.49 -6.47
C LEU A 283 -13.03 17.37 -4.98
N PRO A 284 -14.32 17.32 -4.61
CA PRO A 284 -14.72 17.10 -3.23
C PRO A 284 -14.35 15.68 -2.76
N PRO A 285 -14.03 15.47 -1.46
CA PRO A 285 -13.64 14.16 -0.92
C PRO A 285 -14.68 13.06 -1.13
N GLU A 286 -15.96 13.43 -1.17
CA GLU A 286 -17.10 12.50 -1.24
C GLU A 286 -17.27 11.85 -2.61
N LYS A 287 -16.62 12.38 -3.65
CA LYS A 287 -16.54 11.71 -4.95
C LYS A 287 -15.36 10.76 -4.89
N SER A 288 -15.59 9.54 -4.40
CA SER A 288 -14.71 8.41 -4.65
C SER A 288 -15.35 7.52 -5.72
N PHE A 289 -14.51 6.96 -6.59
CA PHE A 289 -14.95 5.86 -7.43
C PHE A 289 -15.11 4.64 -6.49
N SER A 290 -16.15 3.83 -6.65
CA SER A 290 -16.46 2.70 -5.74
C SER A 290 -16.29 1.32 -6.38
N LEU A 291 -15.95 1.26 -7.67
CA LEU A 291 -16.01 0.03 -8.49
C LEU A 291 -17.37 -0.67 -8.47
N SER A 292 -18.45 0.06 -8.18
CA SER A 292 -19.81 -0.41 -8.44
C SER A 292 -20.01 -0.71 -9.94
N ASP A 293 -21.04 -1.47 -10.30
CA ASP A 293 -21.35 -1.73 -11.72
C ASP A 293 -21.56 -0.44 -12.52
N GLY A 294 -22.06 0.62 -11.88
CA GLY A 294 -22.17 1.96 -12.46
C GLY A 294 -20.81 2.58 -12.73
N ASP A 295 -19.90 2.50 -11.76
CA ASP A 295 -18.53 3.02 -11.89
C ASP A 295 -17.71 2.23 -12.92
N ILE A 296 -17.84 0.90 -12.99
CA ILE A 296 -17.17 0.10 -14.02
C ILE A 296 -17.62 0.55 -15.42
N LYS A 297 -18.92 0.78 -15.62
CA LYS A 297 -19.45 1.34 -16.88
C LYS A 297 -18.88 2.73 -17.15
N ARG A 298 -18.79 3.58 -16.12
CA ARG A 298 -18.22 4.92 -16.21
C ARG A 298 -16.72 4.92 -16.51
N ALA A 299 -15.97 3.93 -16.05
CA ALA A 299 -14.55 3.77 -16.37
C ALA A 299 -14.32 3.51 -17.86
N ALA A 300 -15.27 2.85 -18.53
CA ALA A 300 -15.29 2.69 -19.98
C ALA A 300 -15.73 3.96 -20.73
N ARG A 301 -16.01 5.06 -20.02
CA ARG A 301 -16.35 6.38 -20.58
C ARG A 301 -15.63 7.50 -19.83
N PRO A 302 -14.28 7.57 -19.88
CA PRO A 302 -13.54 8.53 -19.07
C PRO A 302 -13.96 9.99 -19.28
N TRP A 303 -14.45 10.35 -20.46
CA TRP A 303 -14.96 11.71 -20.76
C TRP A 303 -16.22 12.11 -19.96
N GLU A 304 -16.94 11.16 -19.35
CA GLU A 304 -18.11 11.42 -18.48
C GLU A 304 -17.72 11.55 -16.99
N ILE A 305 -16.44 11.35 -16.65
CA ILE A 305 -15.98 11.37 -15.27
C ILE A 305 -15.94 12.80 -14.71
N LEU A 306 -15.36 13.74 -15.46
CA LEU A 306 -15.29 15.14 -15.07
C LEU A 306 -16.30 15.97 -15.86
N PRO A 307 -17.12 16.81 -15.20
CA PRO A 307 -18.09 17.63 -15.91
C PRO A 307 -17.40 18.71 -16.75
N ALA A 308 -17.97 19.02 -17.91
CA ALA A 308 -17.55 20.18 -18.69
C ALA A 308 -17.73 21.46 -17.86
N GLY A 309 -16.81 22.42 -18.02
CA GLY A 309 -16.84 23.66 -17.24
C GLY A 309 -16.23 23.53 -15.83
N HIS A 310 -15.92 22.32 -15.37
CA HIS A 310 -15.24 22.10 -14.10
C HIS A 310 -13.88 22.81 -14.07
N ARG A 311 -13.58 23.55 -13.00
CA ARG A 311 -12.29 24.26 -12.86
C ARG A 311 -11.34 23.46 -11.98
N ILE A 312 -10.22 23.04 -12.57
CA ILE A 312 -9.13 22.38 -11.85
C ILE A 312 -8.25 23.39 -11.11
N GLY A 313 -7.50 22.91 -10.12
CA GLY A 313 -6.50 23.68 -9.40
C GLY A 313 -5.16 23.78 -10.14
N THR A 314 -4.13 24.20 -9.42
CA THR A 314 -2.78 24.33 -9.95
C THR A 314 -2.05 22.99 -9.90
N PRO A 315 -1.51 22.49 -11.02
CA PRO A 315 -0.76 21.25 -11.03
C PRO A 315 0.57 21.42 -10.28
N VAL A 316 0.94 20.41 -9.49
CA VAL A 316 2.23 20.36 -8.80
C VAL A 316 2.91 19.01 -9.04
N PRO A 317 4.25 18.95 -9.07
CA PRO A 317 4.98 17.69 -9.18
C PRO A 317 4.58 16.70 -8.08
N LEU A 318 4.43 15.43 -8.45
CA LEU A 318 3.93 14.38 -7.53
C LEU A 318 5.06 13.56 -6.92
N PHE A 319 6.12 13.32 -7.68
CA PHE A 319 7.29 12.56 -7.26
C PHE A 319 8.54 13.39 -7.41
N LYS A 320 9.51 13.13 -6.53
CA LYS A 320 10.87 13.64 -6.66
C LYS A 320 11.73 12.54 -7.27
N ARG A 321 12.55 12.90 -8.25
CA ARG A 321 13.60 12.00 -8.77
C ARG A 321 14.51 11.53 -7.64
N LEU A 322 14.80 10.23 -7.63
CA LEU A 322 15.81 9.63 -6.76
C LEU A 322 17.12 9.58 -7.52
N GLU A 323 18.09 10.39 -7.10
CA GLU A 323 19.38 10.52 -7.76
C GLU A 323 20.36 9.43 -7.34
N ASP A 324 21.31 9.09 -8.21
CA ASP A 324 22.26 7.99 -7.98
C ASP A 324 23.06 8.18 -6.68
N HIS A 325 23.45 9.42 -6.36
CA HIS A 325 24.16 9.72 -5.13
C HIS A 325 23.30 9.53 -3.87
N GLU A 326 22.00 9.77 -3.94
CA GLU A 326 21.05 9.50 -2.84
C GLU A 326 20.93 7.99 -2.61
N VAL A 327 20.83 7.19 -3.68
CA VAL A 327 20.79 5.73 -3.63
C VAL A 327 22.05 5.17 -2.97
N VAL A 328 23.23 5.63 -3.40
CA VAL A 328 24.52 5.20 -2.82
C VAL A 328 24.60 5.55 -1.34
N ALA A 329 24.18 6.77 -0.97
CA ALA A 329 24.17 7.21 0.42
C ALA A 329 23.23 6.36 1.30
N LEU A 330 22.01 6.09 0.84
CA LEU A 330 21.04 5.24 1.54
C LEU A 330 21.52 3.80 1.65
N ARG A 331 22.01 3.22 0.55
CA ARG A 331 22.58 1.87 0.55
C ARG A 331 23.72 1.74 1.56
N LYS A 332 24.65 2.71 1.60
CA LYS A 332 25.73 2.72 2.59
C LYS A 332 25.21 2.84 4.03
N ARG A 333 24.21 3.70 4.26
CA ARG A 333 23.60 3.91 5.58
C ARG A 333 22.93 2.64 6.13
N PHE A 334 22.35 1.81 5.26
CA PHE A 334 21.58 0.63 5.64
C PHE A 334 22.24 -0.72 5.29
N ALA A 335 23.52 -0.73 4.89
CA ALA A 335 24.26 -1.93 4.50
C ALA A 335 24.57 -2.89 5.67
N GLY A 336 24.29 -2.49 6.91
CA GLY A 336 24.86 -3.12 8.11
C GLY A 336 26.27 -2.58 8.39
N SER A 337 26.67 -2.61 9.66
CA SER A 337 28.00 -2.22 10.12
C SER A 337 29.08 -3.21 9.70
#